data_AF-A0A6A4XB66-F1
#
_entry.id   AF-A0A6A4XB66-F1
#
_cell.length_a   1.000
_cell.length_b   1.000
_cell.length_c   1.000
_cell.angle_alpha   90.00
_cell.angle_beta   90.00
_cell.angle_gamma   90.00
#
_symmetry.space_group_name_H-M   'P 1'
#
loop_
_entity.id
_entity.type
_entity.pdbx_description
1 polymer ?
#
loop_
_entity_poly.entity_id
_entity_poly.type
_entity_poly.pdbx_seq_one_letter_code
_entity_poly.pdbx_strand_id
1 'polypeptide(L)'
;MSAALLLLAGGAALLLLGQCPLPLLLLLLLLLVLLAACLLAPPPPAMFAVYSQPGPLYPLKWAAFRLLLALRSARAGRAASREGAGYGVRSLASAEQMERVQPLADHPLALDSVWMQGVSPDGGWLVAGAARRPAGRLDAVLLVGLPGVGTLCLPRHPDTVVAGGSGAFAGAGLRIWPEEPMRRWRVAFAGQLRRHPSGQLVDVALDLRFTSNMPHFDYDTDMSAAAVSRAMAREPWSRQFFGRLRDAHQTHYEQLGTASGTVTVAGHQHALRIGVVSQPYNFSRIELGYVYTPGAVRPIDWCDLELGYHGEQGTPPTDYGFSFGAGGRTYHVQVTVLEAHTVYCGADWEARLLERPCRYRLDDQAGWGMAEWQYRHNGGRPARYPLPPSEQDGQPAAGDT
;
A
#
# COMPACT_ATOMS: atom_id res chain seq x y z
N MET A 1 49.25 -5.96 -20.83
CA MET A 1 49.47 -6.35 -19.43
C MET A 1 49.89 -7.81 -19.40
N SER A 2 51.00 -8.15 -18.74
CA SER A 2 51.71 -9.42 -18.98
C SER A 2 51.32 -10.54 -18.00
N ALA A 3 51.41 -11.79 -18.44
CA ALA A 3 51.08 -13.00 -17.66
C ALA A 3 51.84 -13.11 -16.32
N ALA A 4 53.00 -12.43 -16.20
CA ALA A 4 53.76 -12.33 -14.96
C ALA A 4 52.95 -11.74 -13.78
N LEU A 5 52.02 -10.80 -14.03
CA LEU A 5 51.17 -10.23 -12.96
C LEU A 5 50.12 -11.22 -12.44
N LEU A 6 49.61 -12.09 -13.31
CA LEU A 6 48.68 -13.17 -12.92
C LEU A 6 49.39 -14.27 -12.12
N LEU A 7 50.63 -14.62 -12.50
CA LEU A 7 51.46 -15.58 -11.76
C LEU A 7 51.87 -15.05 -10.38
N LEU A 8 52.22 -13.76 -10.25
CA LEU A 8 52.51 -13.13 -8.96
C LEU A 8 51.28 -13.05 -8.04
N ALA A 9 50.10 -12.73 -8.59
CA ALA A 9 48.85 -12.73 -7.82
C ALA A 9 48.46 -14.15 -7.35
N GLY A 10 48.60 -15.17 -8.22
CA GLY A 10 48.35 -16.56 -7.88
C GLY A 10 49.34 -17.12 -6.84
N GLY A 11 50.63 -16.81 -6.98
CA GLY A 11 51.67 -17.21 -6.03
C GLY A 11 51.50 -16.59 -4.65
N ALA A 12 51.13 -15.30 -4.58
CA ALA A 12 50.81 -14.63 -3.31
C ALA A 12 49.59 -15.25 -2.61
N ALA A 13 48.54 -15.59 -3.36
CA ALA A 13 47.37 -16.28 -2.81
C ALA A 13 47.70 -17.67 -2.26
N LEU A 14 48.53 -18.44 -2.97
CA LEU A 14 49.01 -19.76 -2.51
C LEU A 14 49.88 -19.67 -1.24
N LEU A 15 50.76 -18.66 -1.14
CA LEU A 15 51.56 -18.42 0.07
C LEU A 15 50.71 -18.03 1.28
N LEU A 16 49.66 -17.22 1.08
CA LEU A 16 48.70 -16.85 2.14
C LEU A 16 47.86 -18.04 2.61
N LEU A 17 47.47 -18.95 1.71
CA LEU A 17 46.76 -20.19 2.05
C LEU A 17 47.65 -21.16 2.84
N GLY A 18 48.94 -21.26 2.51
CA GLY A 18 49.90 -22.13 3.20
C GLY A 18 50.22 -21.72 4.64
N GLN A 19 49.94 -20.47 5.04
CA GLN A 19 50.06 -19.99 6.42
C GLN A 19 48.72 -19.96 7.18
N CYS A 20 47.62 -20.29 6.51
CA CYS A 20 46.29 -20.28 7.13
C CYS A 20 46.11 -21.54 7.99
N PRO A 21 45.87 -21.44 9.31
CA PRO A 21 45.74 -22.61 10.17
C PRO A 21 44.59 -23.51 9.71
N LEU A 22 44.82 -24.82 9.66
CA LEU A 22 43.90 -25.83 9.14
C LEU A 22 42.43 -25.66 9.60
N PRO A 23 42.11 -25.31 10.86
CA PRO A 23 40.74 -25.02 11.28
C PRO A 23 40.03 -23.91 10.48
N LEU A 24 40.75 -22.87 10.02
CA LEU A 24 40.17 -21.81 9.19
C LEU A 24 39.89 -22.28 7.76
N LEU A 25 40.76 -23.13 7.20
CA LEU A 25 40.54 -23.74 5.89
C LEU A 25 39.34 -24.71 5.91
N LEU A 26 39.22 -25.51 6.98
CA LEU A 26 38.07 -26.40 7.19
C LEU A 26 36.77 -25.61 7.42
N LEU A 27 36.81 -24.51 8.18
CA LEU A 27 35.68 -23.61 8.37
C LEU A 27 35.25 -22.96 7.05
N LEU A 28 36.20 -22.46 6.24
CA LEU A 28 35.92 -21.90 4.93
C LEU A 28 35.29 -22.94 3.99
N LEU A 29 35.82 -24.16 3.95
CA LEU A 29 35.24 -25.24 3.16
C LEU A 29 33.82 -25.58 3.63
N LEU A 30 33.58 -25.68 4.93
CA LEU A 30 32.24 -25.90 5.49
C LEU A 30 31.27 -24.77 5.10
N LEU A 31 31.69 -23.50 5.18
CA LEU A 31 30.88 -22.36 4.76
C LEU A 31 30.57 -22.39 3.25
N LEU A 32 31.52 -22.78 2.41
CA LEU A 32 31.30 -22.94 0.97
C LEU A 32 30.35 -24.10 0.65
N VAL A 33 30.46 -25.23 1.36
CA VAL A 33 29.54 -26.38 1.22
C VAL A 33 28.13 -26.01 1.68
N LEU A 34 27.99 -25.32 2.82
CA LEU A 34 26.69 -24.82 3.31
C LEU A 34 26.08 -23.80 2.35
N LEU A 35 26.89 -22.88 1.79
CA LEU A 35 26.43 -21.92 0.78
C LEU A 35 25.98 -22.64 -0.50
N ALA A 36 26.74 -23.62 -0.98
CA ALA A 36 26.38 -24.43 -2.14
C ALA A 36 25.08 -25.23 -1.88
N ALA A 37 24.93 -25.83 -0.70
CA ALA A 37 23.69 -26.50 -0.30
C ALA A 37 22.49 -25.54 -0.29
N CYS A 38 22.66 -24.32 0.26
CA CYS A 38 21.60 -23.29 0.24
C CYS A 38 21.29 -22.73 -1.16
N LEU A 39 22.27 -22.73 -2.08
CA LEU A 39 22.09 -22.32 -3.49
C LEU A 39 21.40 -23.40 -4.34
N LEU A 40 21.63 -24.67 -4.02
CA LEU A 40 21.07 -25.82 -4.75
C LEU A 40 19.74 -26.30 -4.17
N ALA A 41 19.44 -26.00 -2.91
CA ALA A 41 18.18 -26.35 -2.27
C ALA A 41 17.01 -25.63 -2.96
N PRO A 42 15.91 -26.34 -3.29
CA PRO A 42 14.75 -25.72 -3.92
C PRO A 42 14.10 -24.70 -2.97
N PRO A 43 13.48 -23.64 -3.50
CA PRO A 43 12.69 -22.73 -2.67
C PRO A 43 11.50 -23.49 -2.05
N PRO A 44 11.09 -23.13 -0.82
CA PRO A 44 9.87 -23.67 -0.24
C PRO A 44 8.65 -23.31 -1.12
N PRO A 45 7.62 -24.17 -1.20
CA PRO A 45 6.42 -23.87 -1.95
C PRO A 45 5.73 -22.62 -1.39
N ALA A 46 5.17 -21.80 -2.27
CA ALA A 46 4.38 -20.64 -1.86
C ALA A 46 3.10 -21.09 -1.14
N MET A 47 2.83 -20.51 0.03
CA MET A 47 1.59 -20.72 0.76
C MET A 47 0.42 -20.21 -0.11
N PHE A 48 -0.62 -21.03 -0.25
CA PHE A 48 -1.74 -20.81 -1.20
C PHE A 48 -1.32 -20.55 -2.66
N ALA A 49 -0.12 -21.00 -3.07
CA ALA A 49 0.50 -20.69 -4.37
C ALA A 49 0.76 -19.19 -4.65
N VAL A 50 0.57 -18.32 -3.65
CA VAL A 50 0.72 -16.85 -3.77
C VAL A 50 1.83 -16.31 -2.84
N TYR A 51 1.92 -16.82 -1.61
CA TYR A 51 2.75 -16.23 -0.55
C TYR A 51 4.13 -16.90 -0.41
N SER A 52 5.17 -16.21 -0.87
CA SER A 52 6.58 -16.64 -0.79
C SER A 52 7.03 -16.88 0.66
N GLN A 53 7.66 -18.02 0.88
CA GLN A 53 8.15 -18.44 2.21
C GLN A 53 9.67 -18.26 2.35
N PRO A 54 10.21 -18.06 3.57
CA PRO A 54 11.65 -17.91 3.80
C PRO A 54 12.43 -19.16 3.35
N GLY A 55 13.17 -19.04 2.24
CA GLY A 55 14.05 -20.11 1.75
C GLY A 55 15.45 -20.11 2.40
N PRO A 56 16.31 -21.08 2.07
CA PRO A 56 17.63 -21.24 2.70
C PRO A 56 18.57 -20.02 2.63
N LEU A 57 18.43 -19.19 1.58
CA LEU A 57 19.18 -17.94 1.39
C LEU A 57 18.57 -16.71 2.08
N TYR A 58 17.41 -16.85 2.75
CA TYR A 58 16.72 -15.75 3.44
C TYR A 58 17.62 -14.90 4.35
N PRO A 59 18.42 -15.46 5.30
CA PRO A 59 19.23 -14.63 6.18
C PRO A 59 20.31 -13.82 5.43
N LEU A 60 20.89 -14.40 4.37
CA LEU A 60 21.88 -13.73 3.52
C LEU A 60 21.23 -12.59 2.71
N LYS A 61 20.08 -12.86 2.08
CA LYS A 61 19.29 -11.84 1.36
C LYS A 61 18.90 -10.69 2.29
N TRP A 62 18.42 -11.00 3.49
CA TRP A 62 18.02 -10.02 4.50
C TRP A 62 19.20 -9.14 4.91
N ALA A 63 20.35 -9.73 5.24
CA ALA A 63 21.54 -8.97 5.61
C ALA A 63 22.06 -8.09 4.47
N ALA A 64 22.11 -8.63 3.24
CA ALA A 64 22.53 -7.89 2.06
C ALA A 64 21.60 -6.70 1.75
N PHE A 65 20.27 -6.90 1.83
CA PHE A 65 19.31 -5.82 1.60
C PHE A 65 19.31 -4.78 2.72
N ARG A 66 19.48 -5.22 3.97
CA ARG A 66 19.61 -4.30 5.12
C ARG A 66 20.85 -3.41 5.01
N LEU A 67 21.97 -3.97 4.54
CA LEU A 67 23.18 -3.21 4.25
C LEU A 67 22.98 -2.25 3.07
N LEU A 68 22.32 -2.69 1.99
CA LEU A 68 21.97 -1.82 0.85
C LEU A 68 21.16 -0.60 1.29
N LEU A 69 20.13 -0.79 2.11
CA LEU A 69 19.31 0.30 2.67
C LEU A 69 20.15 1.27 3.51
N ALA A 70 21.01 0.76 4.41
CA ALA A 70 21.87 1.59 5.24
C ALA A 70 22.90 2.40 4.41
N LEU A 71 23.45 1.82 3.35
CA LEU A 71 24.36 2.51 2.43
C LEU A 71 23.63 3.54 1.56
N ARG A 72 22.38 3.26 1.14
CA ARG A 72 21.54 4.21 0.41
C ARG A 72 21.17 5.39 1.29
N SER A 73 20.65 5.17 2.50
CA SER A 73 20.27 6.25 3.41
C SER A 73 21.46 7.11 3.86
N ALA A 74 22.66 6.52 4.02
CA ALA A 74 23.89 7.27 4.32
C ALA A 74 24.40 8.10 3.12
N ARG A 75 24.14 7.67 1.89
CA ARG A 75 24.49 8.41 0.65
C ARG A 75 23.42 9.40 0.21
N ALA A 76 22.18 9.23 0.68
CA ALA A 76 21.08 10.13 0.47
C ALA A 76 21.31 11.45 1.24
N GLY A 77 22.15 12.32 0.67
CA GLY A 77 21.97 13.76 0.88
C GLY A 77 20.50 14.12 0.55
N ARG A 78 19.97 15.17 1.19
CA ARG A 78 18.52 15.51 1.20
C ARG A 78 17.89 15.86 -0.17
N ALA A 79 18.59 15.62 -1.28
CA ALA A 79 18.09 15.81 -2.64
C ALA A 79 17.13 14.69 -3.03
N ALA A 80 15.96 15.07 -3.53
CA ALA A 80 15.00 14.13 -4.12
C ALA A 80 15.42 13.69 -5.52
N SER A 81 14.99 12.51 -5.93
CA SER A 81 15.19 11.97 -7.29
C SER A 81 14.00 11.11 -7.69
N ARG A 82 13.32 11.46 -8.79
CA ARG A 82 12.20 10.67 -9.33
C ARG A 82 12.65 9.30 -9.85
N GLU A 83 13.78 9.23 -10.55
CA GLU A 83 14.30 7.97 -11.12
C GLU A 83 15.01 7.07 -10.09
N GLY A 84 15.53 7.67 -9.01
CA GLY A 84 16.27 6.98 -7.95
C GLY A 84 15.48 6.77 -6.65
N ALA A 85 14.18 7.07 -6.67
CA ALA A 85 13.28 7.09 -5.52
C ALA A 85 13.18 5.76 -4.76
N GLY A 86 12.55 5.84 -3.59
CA GLY A 86 12.34 4.71 -2.69
C GLY A 86 13.61 4.27 -1.97
N TYR A 87 13.42 3.35 -1.02
CA TYR A 87 14.52 2.70 -0.30
C TYR A 87 15.47 3.72 0.38
N GLY A 88 14.90 4.76 1.00
CA GLY A 88 15.61 5.84 1.69
C GLY A 88 15.90 7.10 0.86
N VAL A 89 15.30 7.24 -0.33
CA VAL A 89 15.49 8.39 -1.23
C VAL A 89 14.12 8.95 -1.64
N ARG A 90 13.83 10.22 -1.32
CA ARG A 90 12.56 10.87 -1.69
C ARG A 90 12.39 10.98 -3.21
N SER A 91 11.19 10.70 -3.70
CA SER A 91 10.81 10.98 -5.09
C SER A 91 10.64 12.48 -5.40
N LEU A 92 10.15 13.28 -4.45
CA LEU A 92 9.84 14.71 -4.65
C LEU A 92 10.48 15.59 -3.57
N ALA A 93 10.78 16.85 -3.91
CA ALA A 93 11.60 17.73 -3.09
C ALA A 93 10.81 18.46 -1.98
N SER A 94 9.49 18.61 -2.14
CA SER A 94 8.64 19.35 -1.19
C SER A 94 7.18 18.88 -1.19
N ALA A 95 6.45 19.23 -0.14
CA ALA A 95 5.02 18.91 0.04
C ALA A 95 4.16 19.45 -1.11
N GLU A 96 4.44 20.68 -1.56
CA GLU A 96 3.75 21.36 -2.66
C GLU A 96 3.90 20.59 -3.99
N GLN A 97 5.02 19.87 -4.17
CA GLN A 97 5.24 19.04 -5.35
C GLN A 97 4.50 17.70 -5.27
N MET A 98 4.28 17.17 -4.06
CA MET A 98 3.56 15.91 -3.81
C MET A 98 2.05 16.10 -3.94
N GLU A 99 1.49 17.11 -3.28
CA GLU A 99 0.03 17.25 -3.13
C GLU A 99 -0.69 17.88 -4.34
N ARG A 100 0.05 18.34 -5.35
CA ARG A 100 -0.55 18.78 -6.62
C ARG A 100 -0.92 17.57 -7.48
N VAL A 101 -1.88 17.78 -8.38
CA VAL A 101 -2.26 16.83 -9.43
C VAL A 101 -1.04 16.46 -10.28
N GLN A 102 -0.76 15.16 -10.42
CA GLN A 102 0.44 14.66 -11.10
C GLN A 102 0.18 14.42 -12.60
N PRO A 103 1.22 14.56 -13.46
CA PRO A 103 1.16 14.01 -14.81
C PRO A 103 1.08 12.48 -14.73
N LEU A 104 0.17 11.88 -15.49
CA LEU A 104 0.12 10.43 -15.65
C LEU A 104 1.26 9.99 -16.57
N ALA A 105 1.88 8.85 -16.27
CA ALA A 105 2.80 8.20 -17.18
C ALA A 105 2.06 7.69 -18.43
N ASP A 106 2.78 7.53 -19.55
CA ASP A 106 2.27 6.87 -20.75
C ASP A 106 2.25 5.35 -20.54
N HIS A 107 1.27 4.90 -19.75
CA HIS A 107 1.09 3.50 -19.37
C HIS A 107 -0.39 3.24 -19.06
N PRO A 108 -1.01 2.15 -19.54
CA PRO A 108 -2.45 1.90 -19.38
C PRO A 108 -2.89 1.77 -17.91
N LEU A 109 -1.98 1.34 -17.02
CA LEU A 109 -2.22 1.23 -15.57
C LEU A 109 -1.76 2.45 -14.77
N ALA A 110 -1.33 3.54 -15.42
CA ALA A 110 -0.95 4.77 -14.72
C ALA A 110 -2.11 5.29 -13.87
N LEU A 111 -1.81 5.80 -12.68
CA LEU A 111 -2.78 6.42 -11.80
C LEU A 111 -2.18 7.60 -11.03
N ASP A 112 -3.04 8.54 -10.68
CA ASP A 112 -2.77 9.64 -9.75
C ASP A 112 -4.00 9.71 -8.83
N SER A 113 -3.83 9.52 -7.53
CA SER A 113 -4.96 9.24 -6.63
C SER A 113 -4.87 9.92 -5.28
N VAL A 114 -6.02 10.38 -4.80
CA VAL A 114 -6.24 10.79 -3.42
C VAL A 114 -7.29 9.89 -2.77
N TRP A 115 -7.02 9.47 -1.53
CA TRP A 115 -7.89 8.57 -0.76
C TRP A 115 -7.97 9.06 0.69
N MET A 116 -9.19 9.18 1.20
CA MET A 116 -9.47 9.61 2.57
C MET A 116 -10.49 8.68 3.19
N GLN A 117 -10.17 8.13 4.36
CA GLN A 117 -11.06 7.25 5.09
C GLN A 117 -11.01 7.53 6.59
N GLY A 118 -12.14 7.38 7.27
CA GLY A 118 -12.23 7.63 8.71
C GLY A 118 -13.55 7.18 9.31
N VAL A 119 -13.54 6.90 10.61
CA VAL A 119 -14.71 6.57 11.43
C VAL A 119 -14.70 7.50 12.64
N SER A 120 -15.86 8.00 13.07
CA SER A 120 -16.06 8.78 14.29
C SER A 120 -16.77 7.95 15.37
N PRO A 121 -16.61 8.26 16.68
CA PRO A 121 -17.17 7.48 17.80
C PRO A 121 -18.69 7.48 17.94
N ASP A 122 -19.33 8.54 17.47
CA ASP A 122 -20.77 8.62 17.27
C ASP A 122 -21.27 7.61 16.23
N GLY A 123 -20.37 7.00 15.46
CA GLY A 123 -20.65 5.94 14.49
C GLY A 123 -20.68 6.42 13.04
N GLY A 124 -20.42 7.71 12.79
CA GLY A 124 -20.23 8.23 11.44
C GLY A 124 -18.97 7.67 10.79
N TRP A 125 -18.96 7.53 9.46
CA TRP A 125 -17.76 7.15 8.74
C TRP A 125 -17.79 7.60 7.28
N LEU A 126 -16.60 7.65 6.68
CA LEU A 126 -16.34 8.11 5.33
C LEU A 126 -15.31 7.22 4.64
N VAL A 127 -15.56 6.90 3.38
CA VAL A 127 -14.52 6.60 2.38
C VAL A 127 -14.77 7.53 1.19
N ALA A 128 -13.80 8.40 0.91
CA ALA A 128 -13.80 9.34 -0.19
C ALA A 128 -12.51 9.17 -1.00
N GLY A 129 -12.65 8.71 -2.24
CA GLY A 129 -11.54 8.30 -3.10
C GLY A 129 -11.72 8.81 -4.53
N ALA A 130 -10.64 9.25 -5.14
CA ALA A 130 -10.62 9.72 -6.51
C ALA A 130 -9.26 9.37 -7.14
N ALA A 131 -9.24 8.37 -8.03
CA ALA A 131 -8.05 7.96 -8.77
C ALA A 131 -8.19 8.28 -10.27
N ARG A 132 -7.42 9.25 -10.74
CA ARG A 132 -7.31 9.64 -12.16
C ARG A 132 -6.58 8.55 -12.94
N ARG A 133 -7.06 8.26 -14.14
CA ARG A 133 -6.50 7.25 -15.06
C ARG A 133 -6.36 7.84 -16.48
N PRO A 134 -5.67 7.13 -17.41
CA PRO A 134 -5.66 7.46 -18.83
C PRO A 134 -7.08 7.59 -19.43
N ALA A 135 -7.16 8.14 -20.65
CA ALA A 135 -8.42 8.38 -21.38
C ALA A 135 -9.47 9.28 -20.66
N GLY A 136 -9.05 10.05 -19.64
CA GLY A 136 -9.97 10.95 -18.90
C GLY A 136 -10.87 10.21 -17.91
N ARG A 137 -10.54 8.97 -17.57
CA ARG A 137 -11.27 8.15 -16.60
C ARG A 137 -10.93 8.53 -15.15
N LEU A 138 -11.92 8.39 -14.27
CA LEU A 138 -11.75 8.48 -12.82
C LEU A 138 -12.40 7.26 -12.15
N ASP A 139 -11.67 6.60 -11.26
CA ASP A 139 -12.32 5.74 -10.25
C ASP A 139 -12.76 6.64 -9.10
N ALA A 140 -14.07 6.84 -8.94
CA ALA A 140 -14.66 7.63 -7.87
C ALA A 140 -15.31 6.72 -6.82
N VAL A 141 -14.93 6.92 -5.56
CA VAL A 141 -15.55 6.26 -4.41
C VAL A 141 -16.05 7.31 -3.44
N LEU A 142 -17.36 7.30 -3.19
CA LEU A 142 -17.95 7.93 -2.03
C LEU A 142 -18.86 6.94 -1.31
N LEU A 143 -18.52 6.66 -0.05
CA LEU A 143 -19.31 5.93 0.92
C LEU A 143 -19.38 6.77 2.19
N VAL A 144 -20.57 7.00 2.73
CA VAL A 144 -20.78 7.80 3.94
C VAL A 144 -21.77 7.06 4.83
N GLY A 145 -21.32 6.59 5.99
CA GLY A 145 -22.20 6.06 7.03
C GLY A 145 -22.58 7.16 8.01
N LEU A 146 -23.88 7.29 8.28
CA LEU A 146 -24.41 8.33 9.16
C LEU A 146 -25.32 7.71 10.25
N PRO A 147 -25.05 7.95 11.54
CA PRO A 147 -25.88 7.49 12.65
C PRO A 147 -27.37 7.83 12.46
N GLY A 148 -28.24 6.83 12.64
CA GLY A 148 -29.70 6.96 12.45
C GLY A 148 -30.17 7.09 10.99
N VAL A 149 -29.26 7.31 10.03
CA VAL A 149 -29.57 7.48 8.59
C VAL A 149 -29.16 6.25 7.78
N GLY A 150 -28.13 5.53 8.21
CA GLY A 150 -27.54 4.40 7.50
C GLY A 150 -26.50 4.84 6.45
N THR A 151 -26.11 3.91 5.59
CA THR A 151 -25.01 4.13 4.64
C THR A 151 -25.50 4.66 3.28
N LEU A 152 -24.81 5.68 2.80
CA LEU A 152 -25.03 6.35 1.52
C LEU A 152 -23.84 6.07 0.59
N CYS A 153 -24.12 5.77 -0.68
CA CYS A 153 -23.11 5.37 -1.66
C CYS A 153 -23.38 6.03 -3.03
N LEU A 154 -22.39 6.15 -3.92
CA LEU A 154 -22.64 6.65 -5.28
C LEU A 154 -23.69 5.75 -5.99
N PRO A 155 -24.59 6.31 -6.83
CA PRO A 155 -25.64 5.51 -7.47
C PRO A 155 -25.13 4.31 -8.28
N ARG A 156 -23.96 4.46 -8.93
CA ARG A 156 -23.30 3.40 -9.72
C ARG A 156 -22.63 2.31 -8.88
N HIS A 157 -22.39 2.52 -7.58
CA HIS A 157 -21.69 1.55 -6.75
C HIS A 157 -22.40 0.18 -6.82
N PRO A 158 -21.66 -0.92 -7.00
CA PRO A 158 -20.23 -1.05 -6.72
C PRO A 158 -19.28 -0.67 -7.89
N ASP A 159 -19.78 -0.20 -9.05
CA ASP A 159 -18.92 0.32 -10.11
C ASP A 159 -18.40 1.72 -9.76
N THR A 160 -17.07 1.89 -9.71
CA THR A 160 -16.44 3.19 -9.40
C THR A 160 -16.12 4.02 -10.63
N VAL A 161 -16.17 3.43 -11.83
CA VAL A 161 -15.69 4.10 -13.06
C VAL A 161 -16.66 5.17 -13.54
N VAL A 162 -16.14 6.41 -13.61
CA VAL A 162 -16.87 7.59 -14.07
C VAL A 162 -15.99 8.46 -14.98
N ALA A 163 -16.61 9.39 -15.71
CA ALA A 163 -15.88 10.41 -16.44
C ALA A 163 -15.21 11.39 -15.45
N GLY A 164 -13.92 11.65 -15.64
CA GLY A 164 -13.11 12.54 -14.81
C GLY A 164 -12.82 13.88 -15.47
N GLY A 165 -12.56 14.90 -14.65
CA GLY A 165 -12.02 16.17 -15.13
C GLY A 165 -10.53 16.08 -15.45
N SER A 166 -10.10 16.71 -16.55
CA SER A 166 -8.67 16.91 -16.81
C SER A 166 -8.08 17.82 -15.72
N GLY A 167 -7.00 17.37 -15.08
CA GLY A 167 -6.28 18.17 -14.07
C GLY A 167 -6.97 18.34 -12.71
N ALA A 168 -7.95 17.50 -12.34
CA ALA A 168 -8.57 17.53 -11.01
C ALA A 168 -9.00 16.14 -10.51
N PHE A 169 -9.02 15.94 -9.19
CA PHE A 169 -9.65 14.78 -8.56
C PHE A 169 -11.16 15.03 -8.42
N ALA A 170 -11.86 15.04 -9.57
CA ALA A 170 -13.26 15.43 -9.67
C ALA A 170 -14.03 14.61 -10.71
N GLY A 171 -15.19 14.09 -10.34
CA GLY A 171 -16.06 13.28 -11.19
C GLY A 171 -17.32 12.82 -10.43
N ALA A 172 -18.43 12.62 -11.15
CA ALA A 172 -19.72 12.18 -10.60
C ALA A 172 -20.19 12.95 -9.34
N GLY A 173 -19.99 14.27 -9.32
CA GLY A 173 -20.37 15.15 -8.20
C GLY A 173 -19.33 15.23 -7.07
N LEU A 174 -18.44 14.25 -6.94
CA LEU A 174 -17.34 14.25 -5.97
C LEU A 174 -16.20 15.16 -6.45
N ARG A 175 -15.59 15.90 -5.51
CA ARG A 175 -14.41 16.73 -5.70
C ARG A 175 -13.49 16.62 -4.48
N ILE A 176 -12.20 16.40 -4.70
CA ILE A 176 -11.18 16.37 -3.65
C ILE A 176 -10.02 17.28 -4.08
N TRP A 177 -9.54 18.17 -3.19
CA TRP A 177 -8.41 19.06 -3.52
C TRP A 177 -7.64 19.56 -2.28
N PRO A 178 -6.34 19.87 -2.41
CA PRO A 178 -5.58 20.51 -1.33
C PRO A 178 -6.00 21.98 -1.19
N GLU A 179 -6.18 22.44 0.06
CA GLU A 179 -6.27 23.87 0.42
C GLU A 179 -4.92 24.39 0.94
N GLU A 180 -4.12 23.53 1.59
CA GLU A 180 -2.77 23.86 2.09
C GLU A 180 -1.91 22.58 2.16
N PRO A 181 -0.75 22.52 1.46
CA PRO A 181 0.04 21.29 1.36
C PRO A 181 0.41 20.63 2.70
N MET A 182 0.09 19.33 2.82
CA MET A 182 0.29 18.47 3.99
C MET A 182 -0.36 19.01 5.27
N ARG A 183 -1.41 19.82 5.14
CA ARG A 183 -2.08 20.49 6.27
C ARG A 183 -3.59 20.54 6.12
N ARG A 184 -4.11 20.88 4.94
CA ARG A 184 -5.54 21.03 4.69
C ARG A 184 -5.94 20.53 3.32
N TRP A 185 -6.95 19.68 3.31
CA TRP A 185 -7.64 19.22 2.10
C TRP A 185 -9.14 19.42 2.26
N ARG A 186 -9.86 19.49 1.14
CA ARG A 186 -11.31 19.55 1.12
C ARG A 186 -11.89 18.46 0.24
N VAL A 187 -12.93 17.82 0.75
CA VAL A 187 -13.79 16.85 0.07
C VAL A 187 -15.16 17.49 -0.02
N ALA A 188 -15.69 17.61 -1.23
CA ALA A 188 -17.05 18.09 -1.45
C ALA A 188 -17.81 17.15 -2.38
N PHE A 189 -19.11 17.02 -2.16
CA PHE A 189 -20.02 16.32 -3.06
C PHE A 189 -21.34 17.08 -3.15
N ALA A 190 -21.92 17.14 -4.35
CA ALA A 190 -23.28 17.60 -4.57
C ALA A 190 -23.93 16.72 -5.65
N GLY A 191 -25.08 16.12 -5.33
CA GLY A 191 -25.81 15.23 -6.23
C GLY A 191 -26.64 14.21 -5.45
N GLN A 192 -27.00 13.11 -6.12
CA GLN A 192 -27.76 12.02 -5.49
C GLN A 192 -26.84 10.91 -5.00
N LEU A 193 -27.07 10.45 -3.76
CA LEU A 193 -26.53 9.21 -3.23
C LEU A 193 -27.62 8.16 -3.06
N ARG A 194 -27.24 6.90 -3.20
CA ARG A 194 -28.08 5.73 -3.00
C ARG A 194 -27.97 5.25 -1.56
N ARG A 195 -29.10 5.07 -0.89
CA ARG A 195 -29.18 4.39 0.42
C ARG A 195 -28.88 2.91 0.26
N HIS A 196 -28.01 2.38 1.12
CA HIS A 196 -27.74 0.95 1.22
C HIS A 196 -28.46 0.37 2.46
N PRO A 197 -29.16 -0.78 2.35
CA PRO A 197 -29.36 -1.61 1.16
C PRO A 197 -30.56 -1.20 0.30
N SER A 198 -31.41 -0.25 0.74
CA SER A 198 -32.75 -0.03 0.14
C SER A 198 -32.78 0.44 -1.32
N GLY A 199 -31.67 0.97 -1.84
CA GLY A 199 -31.58 1.45 -3.22
C GLY A 199 -32.20 2.82 -3.47
N GLN A 200 -32.86 3.43 -2.48
CA GLN A 200 -33.48 4.75 -2.60
C GLN A 200 -32.42 5.83 -2.88
N LEU A 201 -32.65 6.64 -3.92
CA LEU A 201 -31.86 7.84 -4.18
C LEU A 201 -32.32 8.99 -3.27
N VAL A 202 -31.36 9.74 -2.73
CA VAL A 202 -31.58 10.95 -1.93
C VAL A 202 -30.58 12.03 -2.33
N ASP A 203 -31.02 13.28 -2.36
CA ASP A 203 -30.15 14.42 -2.63
C ASP A 203 -29.23 14.68 -1.42
N VAL A 204 -27.93 14.87 -1.68
CA VAL A 204 -26.89 15.06 -0.67
C VAL A 204 -25.96 16.18 -1.09
N ALA A 205 -25.69 17.07 -0.14
CA ALA A 205 -24.55 17.98 -0.15
C ALA A 205 -23.62 17.59 1.00
N LEU A 206 -22.33 17.46 0.70
CA LEU A 206 -21.26 17.17 1.66
C LEU A 206 -20.15 18.19 1.46
N ASP A 207 -19.66 18.78 2.55
CA ASP A 207 -18.51 19.68 2.55
C ASP A 207 -17.68 19.43 3.80
N LEU A 208 -16.53 18.77 3.61
CA LEU A 208 -15.62 18.33 4.67
C LEU A 208 -14.22 18.87 4.41
N ARG A 209 -13.60 19.46 5.44
CA ARG A 209 -12.19 19.82 5.46
C ARG A 209 -11.42 18.83 6.31
N PHE A 210 -10.51 18.10 5.69
CA PHE A 210 -9.43 17.42 6.39
C PHE A 210 -8.40 18.45 6.87
N THR A 211 -7.98 18.34 8.11
CA THR A 211 -6.97 19.21 8.73
C THR A 211 -5.96 18.38 9.52
N SER A 212 -4.68 18.75 9.43
CA SER A 212 -3.61 18.11 10.19
C SER A 212 -2.47 19.06 10.51
N ASN A 213 -1.88 18.86 11.71
CA ASN A 213 -0.58 19.39 12.12
C ASN A 213 0.42 18.25 12.37
N MET A 214 0.07 17.04 11.96
CA MET A 214 0.81 15.80 12.21
C MET A 214 1.84 15.62 11.09
N PRO A 215 3.02 15.02 11.36
CA PRO A 215 3.90 14.60 10.29
C PRO A 215 3.18 13.57 9.40
N HIS A 216 3.37 13.68 8.09
CA HIS A 216 3.04 12.60 7.16
C HIS A 216 4.08 11.47 7.28
N PHE A 217 3.71 10.30 6.77
CA PHE A 217 4.57 9.15 6.60
C PHE A 217 4.87 8.99 5.11
N ASP A 218 6.12 9.25 4.70
CA ASP A 218 6.59 9.11 3.33
C ASP A 218 7.07 7.65 3.09
N TYR A 219 6.43 6.92 2.19
CA TYR A 219 6.78 5.52 1.94
C TYR A 219 8.16 5.37 1.28
N ASP A 220 8.71 6.41 0.66
CA ASP A 220 10.06 6.36 0.11
C ASP A 220 11.16 6.39 1.19
N THR A 221 10.90 7.01 2.35
CA THR A 221 11.92 7.24 3.40
C THR A 221 11.62 6.65 4.78
N ASP A 222 10.35 6.53 5.17
CA ASP A 222 9.97 6.33 6.57
C ASP A 222 9.62 4.87 6.90
N MET A 223 9.49 4.02 5.87
CA MET A 223 9.27 2.58 6.01
C MET A 223 10.38 1.89 6.83
N SER A 224 9.98 1.04 7.79
CA SER A 224 10.95 0.30 8.60
C SER A 224 11.83 -0.57 7.71
N ALA A 225 13.12 -0.21 7.62
CA ALA A 225 14.11 -0.97 6.88
C ALA A 225 14.24 -2.43 7.37
N ALA A 226 13.66 -2.79 8.53
CA ALA A 226 13.58 -4.17 9.00
C ALA A 226 12.46 -4.91 8.26
N ALA A 227 11.24 -4.35 8.26
CA ALA A 227 10.10 -4.87 7.52
C ALA A 227 10.38 -5.00 6.02
N VAL A 228 10.94 -3.96 5.39
CA VAL A 228 11.32 -3.98 3.97
C VAL A 228 12.36 -5.07 3.68
N SER A 229 13.39 -5.21 4.52
CA SER A 229 14.41 -6.25 4.32
C SER A 229 13.82 -7.66 4.50
N ARG A 230 12.86 -7.87 5.41
CA ARG A 230 12.16 -9.15 5.56
C ARG A 230 11.29 -9.48 4.33
N ALA A 231 10.52 -8.51 3.83
CA ALA A 231 9.71 -8.66 2.62
C ALA A 231 10.59 -9.00 1.41
N MET A 232 11.62 -8.19 1.15
CA MET A 232 12.59 -8.43 0.06
C MET A 232 13.29 -9.79 0.17
N ALA A 233 13.61 -10.26 1.37
CA ALA A 233 14.33 -11.53 1.56
C ALA A 233 13.45 -12.78 1.36
N ARG A 234 12.13 -12.69 1.56
CA ARG A 234 11.18 -13.79 1.28
C ARG A 234 11.10 -14.10 -0.21
N GLU A 235 11.20 -13.09 -1.06
CA GLU A 235 10.92 -13.25 -2.50
C GLU A 235 12.05 -13.94 -3.30
N PRO A 236 11.72 -14.71 -4.36
CA PRO A 236 12.69 -15.18 -5.33
C PRO A 236 13.36 -14.02 -6.07
N TRP A 237 14.68 -13.86 -5.91
CA TRP A 237 15.42 -12.78 -6.54
C TRP A 237 15.73 -13.11 -8.01
N SER A 238 15.24 -12.28 -8.92
CA SER A 238 15.51 -12.37 -10.35
C SER A 238 15.53 -10.98 -10.99
N ARG A 239 16.11 -10.84 -12.19
CA ARG A 239 16.05 -9.57 -12.94
C ARG A 239 14.61 -9.11 -13.19
N GLN A 240 13.71 -10.04 -13.44
CA GLN A 240 12.28 -9.77 -13.61
C GLN A 240 11.63 -9.27 -12.32
N PHE A 241 11.96 -9.84 -11.16
CA PHE A 241 11.47 -9.38 -9.86
C PHE A 241 11.87 -7.92 -9.60
N PHE A 242 13.16 -7.58 -9.74
CA PHE A 242 13.62 -6.20 -9.55
C PHE A 242 13.10 -5.23 -10.63
N GLY A 243 12.87 -5.70 -11.86
CA GLY A 243 12.19 -4.93 -12.90
C GLY A 243 10.77 -4.54 -12.47
N ARG A 244 9.94 -5.53 -12.09
CA ARG A 244 8.57 -5.32 -11.60
C ARG A 244 8.50 -4.34 -10.43
N LEU A 245 9.39 -4.47 -9.44
CA LEU A 245 9.47 -3.55 -8.30
C LEU A 245 9.72 -2.10 -8.70
N ARG A 246 10.59 -1.86 -9.70
CA ARG A 246 10.84 -0.51 -10.24
C ARG A 246 9.64 -0.02 -11.04
N ASP A 247 9.09 -0.86 -11.91
CA ASP A 247 8.02 -0.48 -12.84
C ASP A 247 6.68 -0.23 -12.13
N ALA A 248 6.51 -0.77 -10.92
CA ALA A 248 5.35 -0.55 -10.05
C ALA A 248 5.67 0.32 -8.82
N HIS A 249 6.80 1.02 -8.79
CA HIS A 249 7.07 2.04 -7.77
C HIS A 249 6.05 3.17 -7.89
N GLN A 250 5.59 3.67 -6.73
CA GLN A 250 4.65 4.77 -6.63
C GLN A 250 5.14 5.73 -5.54
N THR A 251 5.11 7.03 -5.82
CA THR A 251 5.21 8.05 -4.78
C THR A 251 3.95 7.99 -3.93
N HIS A 252 4.08 7.52 -2.69
CA HIS A 252 2.96 7.36 -1.76
C HIS A 252 3.29 7.98 -0.40
N TYR A 253 2.32 8.65 0.20
CA TYR A 253 2.39 9.15 1.57
C TYR A 253 1.03 9.00 2.24
N GLU A 254 1.05 8.95 3.57
CA GLU A 254 -0.17 8.95 4.36
C GLU A 254 -0.07 9.95 5.50
N GLN A 255 -1.20 10.55 5.88
CA GLN A 255 -1.25 11.51 6.98
C GLN A 255 -2.50 11.26 7.82
N LEU A 256 -2.34 11.22 9.14
CA LEU A 256 -3.45 11.27 10.08
C LEU A 256 -3.86 12.72 10.33
N GLY A 257 -5.15 12.94 10.55
CA GLY A 257 -5.73 14.24 10.83
C GLY A 257 -7.21 14.11 11.13
N THR A 258 -7.91 15.23 11.17
CA THR A 258 -9.35 15.29 11.45
C THR A 258 -10.07 15.87 10.25
N ALA A 259 -11.02 15.11 9.69
CA ALA A 259 -12.03 15.64 8.79
C ALA A 259 -13.17 16.25 9.61
N SER A 260 -13.50 17.51 9.35
CA SER A 260 -14.61 18.22 9.98
C SER A 260 -15.31 19.14 8.97
N GLY A 261 -16.60 19.39 9.20
CA GLY A 261 -17.43 20.17 8.28
C GLY A 261 -18.87 19.71 8.37
N THR A 262 -19.64 20.01 7.34
CA THR A 262 -21.05 19.60 7.25
C THR A 262 -21.16 18.41 6.30
N VAL A 263 -21.16 17.21 6.88
CA VAL A 263 -22.27 16.32 6.61
C VAL A 263 -23.33 16.63 7.68
N THR A 264 -24.60 16.69 7.31
CA THR A 264 -25.67 16.99 8.27
C THR A 264 -25.97 15.75 9.14
N VAL A 265 -25.13 15.45 10.15
CA VAL A 265 -25.20 14.48 11.31
C VAL A 265 -23.82 14.56 12.08
N ALA A 266 -23.65 14.24 13.39
CA ALA A 266 -22.38 14.45 14.18
C ALA A 266 -22.26 13.63 15.51
N GLY A 267 -21.12 13.49 16.25
CA GLY A 267 -19.67 13.82 16.03
C GLY A 267 -18.79 14.01 17.32
N HIS A 268 -17.69 13.25 17.62
CA HIS A 268 -16.51 13.58 18.54
C HIS A 268 -15.41 12.46 18.70
N GLN A 269 -14.06 12.64 18.45
CA GLN A 269 -13.09 11.54 18.10
C GLN A 269 -11.58 11.47 18.61
N HIS A 270 -10.99 10.23 18.66
CA HIS A 270 -9.54 9.77 18.59
C HIS A 270 -9.17 8.89 17.31
N ALA A 271 -7.90 8.51 17.01
CA ALA A 271 -7.54 7.76 15.77
C ALA A 271 -6.30 6.81 15.79
N LEU A 272 -6.31 5.77 14.94
CA LEU A 272 -5.24 4.75 14.68
C LEU A 272 -5.29 4.30 13.19
N ARG A 273 -4.14 3.96 12.56
CA ARG A 273 -4.07 3.34 11.21
C ARG A 273 -3.00 2.24 11.16
N ILE A 274 -3.33 1.09 10.57
CA ILE A 274 -2.43 -0.06 10.37
C ILE A 274 -2.72 -0.60 8.97
N GLY A 275 -1.69 -0.88 8.16
CA GLY A 275 -1.85 -1.39 6.80
C GLY A 275 -0.85 -2.48 6.47
N VAL A 276 -1.32 -3.72 6.28
CA VAL A 276 -0.52 -4.79 5.68
C VAL A 276 -0.94 -4.92 4.23
N VAL A 277 0.02 -4.91 3.31
CA VAL A 277 -0.26 -4.95 1.87
C VAL A 277 0.28 -6.26 1.29
N SER A 278 -0.53 -6.90 0.44
CA SER A 278 -0.08 -7.95 -0.47
C SER A 278 -0.37 -7.47 -1.89
N GLN A 279 0.68 -7.29 -2.68
CA GLN A 279 0.59 -7.02 -4.11
C GLN A 279 1.39 -8.12 -4.81
N PRO A 280 0.81 -9.31 -5.09
CA PRO A 280 1.55 -10.50 -5.55
C PRO A 280 2.21 -10.39 -6.94
N TYR A 281 2.32 -9.18 -7.51
CA TYR A 281 3.21 -8.84 -8.61
C TYR A 281 4.58 -8.28 -8.13
N ASN A 282 4.61 -7.64 -6.97
CA ASN A 282 5.73 -6.91 -6.36
C ASN A 282 6.24 -7.59 -5.09
N PHE A 283 5.32 -7.82 -4.15
CA PHE A 283 5.55 -8.45 -2.86
C PHE A 283 4.35 -9.32 -2.53
N SER A 284 4.58 -10.61 -2.34
CA SER A 284 3.53 -11.50 -1.84
C SER A 284 3.12 -11.14 -0.41
N ARG A 285 4.04 -10.57 0.40
CA ARG A 285 3.74 -9.94 1.69
C ARG A 285 4.68 -8.77 1.96
N ILE A 286 4.12 -7.61 2.30
CA ILE A 286 4.86 -6.50 2.87
C ILE A 286 4.11 -5.89 4.07
N GLU A 287 4.82 -5.77 5.19
CA GLU A 287 4.33 -5.18 6.44
C GLU A 287 4.64 -3.67 6.40
N LEU A 288 3.61 -2.82 6.47
CA LEU A 288 3.69 -1.37 6.29
C LEU A 288 2.91 -0.64 7.40
N GLY A 289 2.90 0.69 7.34
CA GLY A 289 2.16 1.54 8.27
C GLY A 289 2.94 1.96 9.51
N TYR A 290 2.25 2.68 10.39
CA TYR A 290 2.84 3.40 11.50
C TYR A 290 1.81 3.63 12.62
N VAL A 291 2.27 3.69 13.86
CA VAL A 291 1.45 4.16 14.99
C VAL A 291 1.77 5.61 15.27
N TYR A 292 0.71 6.41 15.45
CA TYR A 292 0.82 7.70 16.12
C TYR A 292 0.58 7.55 17.62
N THR A 293 1.53 8.02 18.42
CA THR A 293 1.33 8.34 19.82
C THR A 293 1.50 9.85 20.02
N PRO A 294 0.98 10.47 21.10
CA PRO A 294 1.15 11.90 21.35
C PRO A 294 2.62 12.34 21.22
N GLY A 295 2.92 13.13 20.18
CA GLY A 295 4.26 13.64 19.89
C GLY A 295 5.20 12.73 19.09
N ALA A 296 4.77 11.54 18.63
CA ALA A 296 5.63 10.65 17.83
C ALA A 296 4.85 9.77 16.83
N VAL A 297 5.31 9.76 15.58
CA VAL A 297 5.03 8.68 14.61
C VAL A 297 6.12 7.62 14.73
N ARG A 298 5.73 6.34 14.78
CA ARG A 298 6.65 5.19 14.79
C ARG A 298 6.25 4.22 13.67
N PRO A 299 7.16 3.85 12.75
CA PRO A 299 6.86 2.82 11.76
C PRO A 299 6.58 1.48 12.44
N ILE A 300 5.80 0.63 11.78
CA ILE A 300 5.62 -0.75 12.21
C ILE A 300 6.89 -1.54 11.88
N ASP A 301 7.47 -2.16 12.92
CA ASP A 301 8.69 -2.94 12.87
C ASP A 301 8.45 -4.40 12.50
N TRP A 302 7.26 -4.93 12.81
CA TRP A 302 6.72 -6.24 12.39
C TRP A 302 5.21 -6.32 12.64
N CYS A 303 4.50 -7.20 11.92
CA CYS A 303 3.09 -7.51 12.17
C CYS A 303 2.83 -9.01 11.91
N ASP A 304 2.07 -9.66 12.80
CA ASP A 304 1.73 -11.08 12.69
C ASP A 304 0.41 -11.36 11.92
N LEU A 305 -0.27 -10.31 11.43
CA LEU A 305 -1.48 -10.45 10.60
C LEU A 305 -1.18 -11.13 9.26
N GLU A 306 -1.37 -12.44 9.20
CA GLU A 306 -1.20 -13.25 7.99
C GLU A 306 -2.39 -13.08 7.03
N LEU A 307 -2.27 -12.15 6.06
CA LEU A 307 -3.31 -11.89 5.06
C LEU A 307 -3.80 -13.15 4.33
N GLY A 308 -2.92 -14.11 4.04
CA GLY A 308 -3.32 -15.35 3.34
C GLY A 308 -4.31 -16.20 4.16
N TYR A 309 -4.05 -16.41 5.46
CA TYR A 309 -4.96 -17.18 6.31
C TYR A 309 -6.29 -16.46 6.58
N HIS A 310 -6.27 -15.12 6.59
CA HIS A 310 -7.47 -14.33 6.87
C HIS A 310 -8.28 -14.02 5.60
N GLY A 311 -7.64 -13.86 4.44
CA GLY A 311 -8.24 -13.20 3.29
C GLY A 311 -8.26 -13.97 1.99
N GLU A 312 -7.41 -14.98 1.77
CA GLU A 312 -7.16 -15.54 0.42
C GLU A 312 -8.42 -16.06 -0.30
N GLN A 313 -9.41 -16.55 0.45
CA GLN A 313 -10.71 -16.99 -0.08
C GLN A 313 -11.64 -15.84 -0.50
N GLY A 314 -11.18 -14.59 -0.51
CA GLY A 314 -11.95 -13.41 -0.87
C GLY A 314 -13.03 -12.99 0.14
N THR A 315 -13.10 -13.66 1.30
CA THR A 315 -14.11 -13.40 2.35
C THR A 315 -13.41 -13.24 3.70
N PRO A 316 -12.92 -12.03 4.02
CA PRO A 316 -12.13 -11.81 5.23
C PRO A 316 -13.00 -11.80 6.49
N PRO A 317 -12.50 -12.27 7.65
CA PRO A 317 -13.27 -12.41 8.87
C PRO A 317 -13.80 -11.08 9.38
N THR A 318 -14.95 -11.14 10.06
CA THR A 318 -15.61 -10.01 10.72
C THR A 318 -15.18 -9.82 12.17
N ASP A 319 -14.57 -10.84 12.78
CA ASP A 319 -13.95 -10.80 14.10
C ASP A 319 -12.57 -11.47 14.00
N TYR A 320 -11.51 -10.73 14.31
CA TYR A 320 -10.13 -11.21 14.22
C TYR A 320 -9.20 -10.38 15.10
N GLY A 321 -8.04 -10.94 15.43
CA GLY A 321 -7.00 -10.24 16.19
C GLY A 321 -5.61 -10.52 15.66
N PHE A 322 -4.69 -9.61 15.94
CA PHE A 322 -3.29 -9.68 15.53
C PHE A 322 -2.42 -8.82 16.45
N SER A 323 -1.12 -9.06 16.47
CA SER A 323 -0.13 -8.24 17.17
C SER A 323 0.82 -7.57 16.19
N PHE A 324 1.39 -6.45 16.61
CA PHE A 324 2.44 -5.78 15.85
C PHE A 324 3.44 -5.10 16.79
N GLY A 325 4.66 -4.90 16.29
CA GLY A 325 5.69 -4.14 16.97
C GLY A 325 5.85 -2.76 16.35
N ALA A 326 5.99 -1.73 17.18
CA ALA A 326 6.38 -0.39 16.71
C ALA A 326 7.18 0.33 17.80
N GLY A 327 8.37 0.85 17.46
CA GLY A 327 9.16 1.69 18.36
C GLY A 327 9.63 0.96 19.64
N GLY A 328 9.90 -0.35 19.53
CA GLY A 328 10.32 -1.18 20.66
C GLY A 328 9.20 -1.65 21.59
N ARG A 329 7.93 -1.39 21.25
CA ARG A 329 6.75 -1.91 21.97
C ARG A 329 6.00 -2.92 21.12
N THR A 330 5.41 -3.92 21.77
CA THR A 330 4.40 -4.82 21.18
C THR A 330 3.02 -4.28 21.55
N TYR A 331 2.09 -4.39 20.60
CA TYR A 331 0.69 -4.03 20.74
C TYR A 331 -0.18 -5.21 20.29
N HIS A 332 -1.32 -5.41 20.96
CA HIS A 332 -2.30 -6.43 20.61
C HIS A 332 -3.60 -5.77 20.12
N VAL A 333 -4.11 -6.23 18.98
CA VAL A 333 -5.28 -5.68 18.32
C VAL A 333 -6.37 -6.73 18.27
N GLN A 334 -7.60 -6.34 18.65
CA GLN A 334 -8.84 -7.04 18.29
C GLN A 334 -9.64 -6.14 17.35
N VAL A 335 -10.29 -6.73 16.35
CA VAL A 335 -11.06 -6.02 15.32
C VAL A 335 -12.44 -6.62 15.21
N THR A 336 -13.48 -5.80 15.38
CA THR A 336 -14.87 -6.16 15.14
C THR A 336 -15.42 -5.31 14.01
N VAL A 337 -15.70 -5.93 12.86
CA VAL A 337 -16.33 -5.29 11.70
C VAL A 337 -17.77 -4.91 12.04
N LEU A 338 -18.16 -3.67 11.73
CA LEU A 338 -19.52 -3.17 11.94
C LEU A 338 -20.40 -3.40 10.72
N GLU A 339 -19.87 -3.11 9.53
CA GLU A 339 -20.49 -3.37 8.23
C GLU A 339 -19.39 -3.51 7.16
N ALA A 340 -19.77 -3.93 5.95
CA ALA A 340 -18.82 -4.12 4.85
C ALA A 340 -19.46 -3.74 3.51
N HIS A 341 -18.73 -2.94 2.72
CA HIS A 341 -19.18 -2.42 1.43
C HIS A 341 -18.19 -2.80 0.34
N THR A 342 -18.67 -3.41 -0.74
CA THR A 342 -17.83 -3.79 -1.87
C THR A 342 -17.87 -2.71 -2.95
N VAL A 343 -16.70 -2.33 -3.47
CA VAL A 343 -16.55 -1.50 -4.68
C VAL A 343 -15.54 -2.16 -5.64
N TYR A 344 -15.66 -1.89 -6.94
CA TYR A 344 -14.77 -2.41 -7.98
C TYR A 344 -14.11 -1.27 -8.74
N CYS A 345 -12.78 -1.24 -8.67
CA CYS A 345 -11.93 -0.23 -9.30
C CYS A 345 -11.28 -0.77 -10.57
N GLY A 346 -11.04 0.12 -11.54
CA GLY A 346 -10.47 -0.21 -12.84
C GLY A 346 -11.50 -0.48 -13.94
N ALA A 347 -11.02 -0.50 -15.18
CA ALA A 347 -11.88 -0.58 -16.36
C ALA A 347 -12.62 -1.91 -16.43
N ASP A 348 -11.94 -3.03 -16.19
CA ASP A 348 -12.51 -4.38 -16.24
C ASP A 348 -12.84 -4.95 -14.85
N TRP A 349 -12.98 -4.07 -13.85
CA TRP A 349 -13.16 -4.43 -12.44
C TRP A 349 -12.01 -5.32 -11.92
N GLU A 350 -10.78 -4.95 -12.25
CA GLU A 350 -9.56 -5.72 -11.96
C GLU A 350 -9.24 -5.76 -10.45
N ALA A 351 -9.73 -4.76 -9.69
CA ALA A 351 -9.60 -4.69 -8.24
C ALA A 351 -10.98 -4.65 -7.57
N ARG A 352 -11.20 -5.53 -6.59
CA ARG A 352 -12.36 -5.50 -5.68
C ARG A 352 -11.90 -5.07 -4.29
N LEU A 353 -12.39 -3.93 -3.82
CA LEU A 353 -12.12 -3.42 -2.48
C LEU A 353 -13.32 -3.72 -1.58
N LEU A 354 -13.04 -4.10 -0.34
CA LEU A 354 -14.03 -4.29 0.71
C LEU A 354 -13.76 -3.29 1.84
N GLU A 355 -14.57 -2.24 1.88
CA GLU A 355 -14.50 -1.15 2.85
C GLU A 355 -15.28 -1.51 4.10
N ARG A 356 -14.62 -1.48 5.27
CA ARG A 356 -15.21 -1.95 6.53
C ARG A 356 -14.93 -0.96 7.68
N PRO A 357 -15.91 -0.18 8.15
CA PRO A 357 -15.81 0.46 9.45
C PRO A 357 -15.78 -0.62 10.55
N CYS A 358 -14.87 -0.45 11.50
CA CYS A 358 -14.59 -1.43 12.54
C CYS A 358 -14.50 -0.74 13.91
N ARG A 359 -14.88 -1.47 14.95
CA ARG A 359 -14.37 -1.24 16.31
C ARG A 359 -13.04 -1.95 16.48
N TYR A 360 -12.15 -1.33 17.22
CA TYR A 360 -10.86 -1.90 17.60
C TYR A 360 -10.74 -1.94 19.11
N ARG A 361 -9.99 -2.92 19.63
CA ARG A 361 -9.37 -2.85 20.95
C ARG A 361 -7.86 -2.95 20.75
N LEU A 362 -7.14 -1.93 21.18
CA LEU A 362 -5.67 -1.87 21.20
C LEU A 362 -5.23 -2.04 22.65
N ASP A 363 -4.71 -3.22 22.98
CA ASP A 363 -4.45 -3.67 24.35
C ASP A 363 -5.73 -3.57 25.22
N ASP A 364 -5.84 -2.58 26.09
CA ASP A 364 -7.03 -2.28 26.91
C ASP A 364 -7.82 -1.04 26.44
N GLN A 365 -7.40 -0.40 25.35
CA GLN A 365 -8.03 0.81 24.83
C GLN A 365 -9.00 0.49 23.70
N ALA A 366 -10.27 0.85 23.87
CA ALA A 366 -11.26 0.80 22.80
C ALA A 366 -11.05 1.94 21.78
N GLY A 367 -11.32 1.65 20.52
CA GLY A 367 -11.24 2.60 19.41
C GLY A 367 -12.07 2.15 18.21
N TRP A 368 -11.87 2.82 17.08
CA TRP A 368 -12.59 2.60 15.82
C TRP A 368 -11.69 3.03 14.66
N GLY A 369 -12.03 2.60 13.45
CA GLY A 369 -11.28 2.91 12.24
C GLY A 369 -11.77 2.11 11.05
N MET A 370 -11.07 2.19 9.92
CA MET A 370 -11.41 1.48 8.69
C MET A 370 -10.44 0.32 8.44
N ALA A 371 -10.98 -0.84 8.08
CA ALA A 371 -10.25 -1.94 7.48
C ALA A 371 -10.64 -2.10 6.01
N GLU A 372 -9.73 -1.72 5.11
CA GLU A 372 -9.85 -1.96 3.66
C GLU A 372 -9.23 -3.32 3.33
N TRP A 373 -9.91 -4.15 2.53
CA TRP A 373 -9.36 -5.40 1.99
C TRP A 373 -9.45 -5.40 0.46
N GLN A 374 -8.30 -5.28 -0.19
CA GLN A 374 -8.20 -5.25 -1.65
C GLN A 374 -7.87 -6.64 -2.21
N TYR A 375 -8.60 -7.02 -3.25
CA TYR A 375 -8.43 -8.28 -3.98
C TYR A 375 -8.25 -8.01 -5.47
N ARG A 376 -7.40 -8.79 -6.13
CA ARG A 376 -7.50 -8.95 -7.59
C ARG A 376 -8.81 -9.65 -7.91
N HIS A 377 -9.57 -9.11 -8.86
CA HIS A 377 -10.81 -9.71 -9.34
C HIS A 377 -10.65 -10.07 -10.82
N ASN A 378 -11.06 -11.30 -11.16
CA ASN A 378 -10.89 -11.88 -12.50
C ASN A 378 -12.24 -12.17 -13.18
N GLY A 379 -13.36 -11.71 -12.61
CA GLY A 379 -14.70 -11.94 -13.16
C GLY A 379 -15.14 -10.97 -14.25
N GLY A 380 -14.34 -9.94 -14.53
CA GLY A 380 -14.64 -8.89 -15.52
C GLY A 380 -15.74 -7.91 -15.09
N ARG A 381 -15.94 -6.86 -15.90
CA ARG A 381 -17.05 -5.89 -15.76
C ARG A 381 -18.37 -6.52 -16.23
N PRO A 382 -19.43 -6.60 -15.40
CA PRO A 382 -20.73 -7.07 -15.84
C PRO A 382 -21.39 -6.09 -16.83
N ALA A 383 -22.02 -6.59 -17.89
CA ALA A 383 -22.65 -5.78 -18.95
C ALA A 383 -23.66 -4.72 -18.47
N ARG A 384 -24.26 -4.89 -17.28
CA ARG A 384 -25.16 -3.90 -16.64
C ARG A 384 -24.45 -2.64 -16.12
N TYR A 385 -23.12 -2.60 -16.12
CA TYR A 385 -22.29 -1.46 -15.74
C TYR A 385 -21.42 -1.02 -16.92
N PRO A 386 -21.98 -0.50 -18.03
CA PRO A 386 -21.19 -0.10 -19.19
C PRO A 386 -20.20 1.02 -18.85
N LEU A 387 -19.06 1.05 -19.56
CA LEU A 387 -18.10 2.15 -19.46
C LEU A 387 -18.76 3.48 -19.89
N PRO A 388 -18.27 4.63 -19.38
CA PRO A 388 -18.73 5.95 -19.82
C PRO A 388 -18.66 6.10 -21.35
N PRO A 389 -19.59 6.84 -22.00
CA PRO A 389 -19.63 6.95 -23.46
C PRO A 389 -18.31 7.38 -24.12
N SER A 390 -17.49 8.17 -23.42
CA SER A 390 -16.16 8.61 -23.88
C SER A 390 -15.14 7.49 -24.14
N GLU A 391 -15.43 6.24 -23.73
CA GLU A 391 -14.55 5.08 -23.95
C GLU A 391 -15.18 4.01 -24.86
N GLN A 392 -16.46 4.13 -25.25
CA GLN A 392 -17.15 3.10 -26.05
C GLN A 392 -16.67 3.07 -27.51
N ASP A 393 -16.20 4.20 -28.04
CA ASP A 393 -15.67 4.30 -29.41
C ASP A 393 -14.19 3.87 -29.54
N GLY A 394 -13.54 3.49 -28.45
CA GLY A 394 -12.07 3.29 -28.37
C GLY A 394 -11.58 1.86 -28.14
N GLN A 395 -12.46 0.89 -27.87
CA GLN A 395 -12.06 -0.51 -27.63
C GLN A 395 -12.01 -1.30 -28.94
N PRO A 396 -10.89 -1.96 -29.30
CA PRO A 396 -10.92 -3.03 -30.28
C PRO A 396 -11.78 -4.18 -29.73
N ALA A 397 -12.52 -4.86 -30.62
CA ALA A 397 -13.42 -5.94 -30.22
C ALA A 397 -12.67 -7.03 -29.44
N ALA A 398 -13.27 -7.51 -28.34
CA ALA A 398 -12.69 -8.56 -27.51
C ALA A 398 -12.62 -9.88 -28.27
N GLY A 399 -11.45 -10.17 -28.84
CA GLY A 399 -11.20 -11.38 -29.64
C GLY A 399 -9.95 -11.29 -30.50
N ASP A 400 -8.78 -11.14 -29.87
CA ASP A 400 -7.47 -11.67 -30.33
C ASP A 400 -6.32 -11.25 -29.38
N THR A 401 -6.04 -12.08 -28.36
CA THR A 401 -4.70 -12.48 -27.83
C THR A 401 -4.86 -13.55 -26.76
#